data_AF-A0A2G2LAM1-F1
#
_entry.id   AF-A0A2G2LAM1-F1
#
_cell.length_a   1.000
_cell.length_b   1.000
_cell.length_c   1.000
_cell.angle_alpha   90.00
_cell.angle_beta   90.00
_cell.angle_gamma   90.00
#
_symmetry.space_group_name_H-M   'P 1'
#
loop_
_entity.id
_entity.type
_entity.pdbx_description
1 polymer ?
#
loop_
_entity_poly.entity_id
_entity_poly.type
_entity_poly.pdbx_seq_one_letter_code
_entity_poly.pdbx_strand_id
1 'polypeptide(L)' 'MKDNKVVLFQNTAIRRAWNNEDWFYSLVDIVGALTESANPTDYLKKIRKRDEELGF' A
#
# COMPACT_ATOMS: atom_id res chain seq x y z
N MET A 1 -17.65 -20.45 4.61
CA MET A 1 -16.23 -20.24 4.24
C MET A 1 -16.11 -18.82 3.76
N LYS A 2 -15.27 -17.98 4.39
CA LYS A 2 -15.11 -16.56 3.99
C LYS A 2 -14.20 -16.52 2.76
N ASP A 3 -14.76 -16.13 1.62
CA ASP A 3 -14.00 -15.81 0.41
C ASP A 3 -13.09 -14.59 0.67
N ASN A 4 -11.89 -14.85 1.18
CA ASN A 4 -10.80 -13.88 1.13
C ASN A 4 -10.32 -13.79 -0.32
N LYS A 5 -11.10 -13.06 -1.14
CA LYS A 5 -10.70 -12.69 -2.51
C LYS A 5 -9.39 -11.91 -2.40
N VAL A 6 -8.28 -12.56 -2.76
CA VAL A 6 -6.96 -11.94 -2.80
C VAL A 6 -7.01 -10.85 -3.87
N VAL A 7 -6.76 -9.61 -3.46
CA VAL A 7 -6.60 -8.50 -4.39
C VAL A 7 -5.15 -8.55 -4.87
N LEU A 8 -4.96 -9.08 -6.08
CA LEU A 8 -3.69 -9.09 -6.78
C LEU A 8 -3.56 -7.81 -7.59
N PHE A 9 -2.52 -7.04 -7.33
CA PHE A 9 -2.14 -5.89 -8.17
C PHE A 9 -0.70 -6.12 -8.63
N GLN A 10 -0.49 -6.18 -9.95
CA GLN A 10 0.81 -6.53 -10.54
C GLN A 10 1.46 -7.77 -9.88
N ASN A 11 0.69 -8.85 -9.71
CA ASN A 11 1.14 -10.09 -9.08
C ASN A 11 1.58 -9.97 -7.60
N THR A 12 1.35 -8.81 -6.97
CA THR A 12 1.63 -8.56 -5.55
C THR A 12 0.33 -8.60 -4.75
N ALA A 13 0.33 -9.33 -3.65
CA ALA A 13 -0.80 -9.39 -2.74
C ALA A 13 -0.88 -8.10 -1.92
N ILE A 14 -1.95 -7.32 -2.10
CA ILE A 14 -2.17 -6.09 -1.33
C ILE A 14 -3.07 -6.38 -0.13
N ARG A 15 -2.62 -5.97 1.07
CA ARG A 15 -3.46 -6.04 2.27
C ARG A 15 -4.61 -5.03 2.17
N ARG A 16 -5.83 -5.51 2.40
CA ARG A 16 -7.02 -4.67 2.56
C ARG A 16 -7.71 -4.92 3.89
N ALA A 17 -8.32 -3.89 4.45
CA ALA A 17 -9.17 -3.97 5.62
C ALA A 17 -10.50 -3.29 5.33
N TRP A 18 -11.60 -3.85 5.83
CA TRP A 18 -12.90 -3.19 5.83
C TRP A 18 -13.02 -2.39 7.13
N ASN A 19 -13.25 -1.09 7.04
CA ASN A 19 -13.39 -0.22 8.21
C ASN A 19 -14.32 0.95 7.85
N ASN A 20 -15.17 1.41 8.78
CA ASN A 20 -16.07 2.57 8.58
C ASN A 20 -16.82 2.60 7.23
N GLU A 21 -17.36 1.45 6.79
CA GLU A 21 -18.08 1.31 5.52
C GLU A 21 -17.23 1.49 4.25
N ASP A 22 -15.90 1.56 4.40
CA ASP A 22 -14.95 1.74 3.32
C ASP A 22 -13.85 0.66 3.30
N TRP A 23 -13.27 0.47 2.11
CA TRP A 23 -12.09 -0.39 1.93
C TRP A 23 -10.81 0.41 2.11
N PHE A 24 -10.01 0.02 3.08
CA PHE A 24 -8.67 0.54 3.32
C PHE A 24 -7.64 -0.40 2.73
N TYR A 25 -6.62 0.16 2.10
CA TYR A 25 -5.52 -0.59 1.50
C TYR A 25 -4.19 -0.18 2.14
N SER A 26 -3.26 -1.12 2.22
CA SER A 26 -1.90 -0.83 2.67
C SER A 26 -1.16 0.00 1.62
N LEU A 27 -0.87 1.26 1.95
CA LEU A 27 -0.07 2.15 1.10
C LEU A 27 1.33 1.60 0.83
N VAL A 28 1.95 0.95 1.82
CA VAL A 28 3.28 0.32 1.68
C VAL A 28 3.25 -0.81 0.65
N ASP A 29 2.18 -1.60 0.61
CA ASP A 29 2.07 -2.72 -0.34
C ASP A 29 1.87 -2.19 -1.76
N ILE A 30 1.10 -1.11 -1.92
CA ILE A 30 0.90 -0.42 -3.21
C ILE A 30 2.23 0.16 -3.70
N VAL A 31 2.96 0.87 -2.84
CA VAL A 31 4.28 1.42 -3.17
C VAL A 31 5.25 0.31 -3.56
N GLY A 32 5.27 -0.80 -2.82
CA GLY A 32 6.11 -1.96 -3.15
C GLY A 32 5.76 -2.57 -4.50
N ALA A 33 4.46 -2.77 -4.79
CA ALA A 33 4.00 -3.31 -6.06
C ALA A 33 4.35 -2.41 -7.26
N LEU A 34 4.33 -1.08 -7.07
CA LEU A 34 4.61 -0.12 -8.16
C LEU A 34 6.11 0.13 -8.38
N THR A 35 6.91 0.03 -7.33
CA THR A 35 8.33 0.43 -7.37
C THR A 35 9.29 -0.75 -7.38
N GLU A 36 8.78 -1.97 -7.18
CA GLU A 36 9.55 -3.20 -6.96
C GLU A 36 10.64 -3.03 -5.90
N SER A 37 10.46 -2.09 -4.98
CA SER A 37 11.47 -1.74 -4.01
C SER A 37 11.64 -2.86 -2.99
N ALA A 38 12.88 -3.21 -2.70
CA ALA A 38 13.20 -4.13 -1.59
C ALA A 38 12.79 -3.58 -0.22
N ASN A 39 12.58 -2.26 -0.09
CA ASN A 39 12.10 -1.63 1.14
C ASN A 39 11.12 -0.48 0.81
N PRO A 40 9.84 -0.81 0.54
CA PRO A 40 8.83 0.18 0.16
C PRO A 40 8.47 1.15 1.29
N THR A 41 8.66 0.75 2.55
CA THR A 41 8.47 1.63 3.72
C THR A 41 9.45 2.80 3.68
N ASP A 42 10.73 2.53 3.42
CA ASP A 42 11.75 3.57 3.33
C ASP A 42 11.58 4.42 2.08
N TYR A 43 11.14 3.82 0.97
CA TYR A 43 10.78 4.57 -0.22
C TYR A 43 9.65 5.58 0.06
N LEU A 44 8.58 5.13 0.72
CA LEU A 44 7.47 6.00 1.14
C LEU A 44 7.94 7.11 2.08
N LYS A 45 8.77 6.80 3.09
CA LYS A 45 9.34 7.83 3.99
C LYS A 45 10.15 8.88 3.23
N LYS A 46 10.95 8.46 2.23
CA LYS A 46 11.73 9.38 1.40
C LYS A 46 10.84 10.28 0.55
N ILE A 47 9.73 9.76 0.01
CA ILE A 47 8.75 10.57 -0.70
C ILE A 47 8.15 11.61 0.25
N ARG A 48 7.63 11.19 1.41
CA ARG A 48 7.01 12.11 2.39
C ARG A 48 7.97 13.19 2.92
N LYS A 49 9.28 12.93 2.89
CA LYS A 49 10.30 13.92 3.24
C LYS A 49 10.61 14.90 2.10
N ARG A 50 10.47 14.46 0.85
CA ARG A 50 10.76 15.27 -0.35
C ARG A 50 9.56 16.09 -0.82
N ASP A 51 8.37 15.61 -0.52
CA ASP A 51 7.10 16.20 -0.93
C ASP A 51 6.40 16.77 0.30
N GLU A 52 6.40 18.10 0.41
CA GLU A 52 5.82 18.83 1.54
C GLU A 52 4.31 18.61 1.66
N GLU A 53 3.60 18.34 0.54
CA GLU A 53 2.17 18.04 0.56
C GLU A 53 1.85 16.66 1.16
N LEU A 54 2.83 15.74 1.15
CA LEU A 54 2.70 14.39 1.70
C LEU A 54 3.30 14.24 3.11
N GLY A 55 3.90 15.32 3.63
CA GLY A 55 4.60 15.39 4.91
C GLY A 55 3.72 15.64 6.14
N PHE A 56 2.41 15.86 5.95
CA PHE A 56 1.43 16.02 7.03
C PHE A 56 1.17 14.71 7.80
#